data_AF-A0A1C3ZQW1-F1
#
_entry.id   AF-A0A1C3ZQW1-F1
#
_cell.length_a   1.000
_cell.length_b   1.000
_cell.length_c   1.000
_cell.angle_alpha   90.00
_cell.angle_beta   90.00
_cell.angle_gamma   90.00
#
_symmetry.space_group_name_H-M   'P 1'
#
loop_
_entity.id
_entity.type
_entity.pdbx_description
1 polymer ?
#
loop_
_entity_poly.entity_id
_entity_poly.type
_entity_poly.pdbx_seq_one_letter_code
_entity_poly.pdbx_strand_id
1 'polypeptide(L)'
;MNHSVRRKMLWVIGIILVVLLPVMLSLWFAHIRAVKETGEQLHSFAQLALNKTEAVVQQVDTARLAAEKYQGQICTPEHRAAMLNIVRGSLYVSDLIYARSGHFLCSSVITPEQPYAISPAEYKRRPDIAIYYYRDTPFYAGYKMVYMQRGNYVAVVNPLAYSDVMSEDNELAYGVYDTVTHLFFSVSRSTDIGTLSKLVNRNDATFQQGTRFYTIAHSDKRPIAIIVSTSSDHYLQAFYRQVTFTLPLGMVCSVIILLIWSRTRQEFNSPRRLLHRALTKRQLCLHYQPIIDIKSGTCVGAEALLRWPGFNGQVMSPAEFIPLAEKEGMIERVTDYVVDEVFNDLGDFLPQVPDLYISINLSAADFHSSRLISLIANKTREHAVRAGQIKIEVTERGFIDVPKTTPVIQAFRQAGYEVAIDDFGTGYSNLHNLYSLNVDILKIDKSFIDTLTTNSTSHLIAEHIIEMAQSLRLKIIAEGVETAEQVTWLLKRGVQFCQGWYFAKALPPQEFKRWVQQPPSLN
;
A
#
# COMPACT_ATOMS: atom_id res chain seq x y z
N MET A 1 -1.51 20.16 -18.49
CA MET A 1 -0.69 19.02 -17.98
C MET A 1 -1.43 17.73 -18.29
N ASN A 2 -0.84 16.86 -19.13
CA ASN A 2 -1.51 15.72 -19.75
C ASN A 2 -2.04 14.71 -18.71
N HIS A 3 -3.29 14.25 -18.79
CA HIS A 3 -3.94 13.36 -17.79
C HIS A 3 -3.14 12.08 -17.50
N SER A 4 -2.41 11.59 -18.51
CA SER A 4 -1.46 10.48 -18.44
C SER A 4 -0.31 10.74 -17.44
N VAL A 5 0.27 11.93 -17.45
CA VAL A 5 1.40 12.32 -16.60
C VAL A 5 0.95 12.45 -15.14
N ARG A 6 -0.23 13.06 -14.92
CA ARG A 6 -0.80 13.20 -13.56
C ARG A 6 -1.11 11.85 -12.93
N ARG A 7 -1.57 10.88 -13.72
CA ARG A 7 -1.85 9.50 -13.26
C ARG A 7 -0.57 8.71 -12.97
N LYS A 8 0.49 8.87 -13.79
CA LYS A 8 1.81 8.28 -13.51
C LYS A 8 2.46 8.89 -12.27
N MET A 9 2.33 10.19 -12.06
CA MET A 9 2.87 10.88 -10.89
C MET A 9 2.16 10.45 -9.59
N LEU A 10 0.82 10.44 -9.56
CA LEU A 10 0.04 9.94 -8.43
C LEU A 10 0.36 8.46 -8.13
N TRP A 11 0.69 7.69 -9.17
CA TRP A 11 1.10 6.29 -9.05
C TRP A 11 2.46 6.13 -8.37
N VAL A 12 3.47 6.90 -8.77
CA VAL A 12 4.80 6.89 -8.12
C VAL A 12 4.68 7.31 -6.65
N ILE A 13 3.90 8.36 -6.39
CA ILE A 13 3.66 8.85 -5.02
C ILE A 13 2.99 7.78 -4.16
N GLY A 14 1.98 7.08 -4.70
CA GLY A 14 1.30 6.00 -3.99
C GLY A 14 2.23 4.85 -3.62
N ILE A 15 3.13 4.44 -4.53
CA ILE A 15 4.13 3.40 -4.24
C ILE A 15 5.08 3.85 -3.14
N ILE A 16 5.62 5.06 -3.26
CA ILE A 16 6.56 5.62 -2.29
C ILE A 16 5.92 5.67 -0.90
N LEU A 17 4.67 6.12 -0.80
CA LEU A 17 3.94 6.20 0.47
C LEU A 17 3.75 4.81 1.10
N VAL A 18 3.34 3.83 0.30
CA VAL A 18 3.06 2.46 0.76
C VAL A 18 4.32 1.74 1.24
N VAL A 19 5.47 2.04 0.65
CA VAL A 19 6.78 1.45 1.02
C VAL A 19 7.41 2.18 2.20
N LEU A 20 7.30 3.50 2.26
CA LEU A 20 7.91 4.29 3.33
C LEU A 20 7.14 4.19 4.64
N LEU A 21 5.82 4.00 4.60
CA LEU A 21 5.00 4.00 5.80
C LEU A 21 5.41 2.91 6.81
N PRO A 22 5.59 1.62 6.44
CA PRO A 22 6.02 0.59 7.39
C PRO A 22 7.42 0.84 7.96
N VAL A 23 8.33 1.41 7.16
CA VAL A 23 9.70 1.76 7.60
C VAL A 23 9.68 2.93 8.58
N MET A 24 8.87 3.96 8.31
CA MET A 24 8.71 5.09 9.23
C MET A 24 8.06 4.65 10.54
N LEU A 25 7.05 3.77 10.48
CA LEU A 25 6.41 3.21 11.66
C LEU A 25 7.37 2.34 12.48
N SER A 26 8.26 1.57 11.84
CA SER A 26 9.25 0.77 12.56
C SER A 26 10.28 1.63 13.29
N LEU A 27 10.76 2.70 12.65
CA LEU A 27 11.66 3.69 13.28
C LEU A 27 10.96 4.43 14.43
N TRP A 28 9.71 4.82 14.25
CA TRP A 28 8.91 5.48 15.30
C TRP A 28 8.67 4.55 16.50
N PHE A 29 8.33 3.29 16.24
CA PHE A 29 8.21 2.28 17.29
C PHE A 29 9.55 2.04 18.00
N ALA A 30 10.66 2.04 17.26
CA ALA A 30 11.98 1.92 17.84
C ALA A 30 12.32 3.08 18.78
N HIS A 31 11.98 4.30 18.38
CA HIS A 31 12.13 5.50 19.21
C HIS A 31 11.34 5.39 20.51
N ILE A 32 10.04 5.05 20.45
CA ILE A 32 9.20 4.93 21.65
C ILE A 32 9.76 3.89 22.61
N ARG A 33 10.19 2.73 22.10
CA ARG A 33 10.73 1.68 22.97
C ARG A 33 12.06 2.08 23.59
N ALA A 34 12.93 2.76 22.85
CA ALA A 34 14.19 3.28 23.38
C ALA A 34 13.95 4.29 24.52
N VAL A 35 13.04 5.26 24.33
CA VAL A 35 12.67 6.22 25.38
C VAL A 35 12.11 5.50 26.62
N LYS A 36 11.21 4.54 26.41
CA LYS A 36 10.61 3.77 27.50
C LYS A 36 11.64 2.97 28.28
N GLU A 37 12.54 2.25 27.59
CA GLU A 37 13.59 1.44 28.21
C GLU A 37 14.56 2.32 29.03
N THR A 38 15.01 3.44 28.47
CA THR A 38 15.86 4.41 29.20
C THR A 38 15.13 4.97 30.43
N GLY A 39 13.84 5.30 30.31
CA GLY A 39 13.03 5.77 31.43
C GLY A 39 12.87 4.74 32.54
N GLU A 40 12.59 3.47 32.20
CA GLU A 40 12.47 2.37 33.17
C GLU A 40 13.78 2.08 33.91
N GLN A 41 14.92 2.13 33.22
CA GLN A 41 16.24 2.00 33.83
C GLN A 41 16.53 3.13 34.82
N LEU A 42 16.33 4.38 34.39
CA LEU A 42 16.49 5.56 35.24
C LEU A 42 15.56 5.49 36.47
N HIS A 43 14.30 5.10 36.28
CA HIS A 43 13.33 4.98 37.36
C HIS A 43 13.73 3.91 38.38
N SER A 44 14.22 2.76 37.91
CA SER A 44 14.73 1.68 38.77
C SER A 44 15.93 2.15 39.60
N PHE A 45 16.85 2.89 38.99
CA PHE A 45 17.96 3.50 39.72
C PHE A 45 17.48 4.53 40.75
N ALA A 46 16.52 5.39 40.38
CA ALA A 46 15.94 6.38 41.29
C ALA A 46 15.28 5.71 42.50
N GLN A 47 14.53 4.63 42.30
CA GLN A 47 13.95 3.83 43.39
C GLN A 47 15.03 3.19 44.29
N LEU A 48 16.11 2.67 43.70
CA LEU A 48 17.21 2.09 44.47
C LEU A 48 17.88 3.14 45.37
N ALA A 49 18.16 4.32 44.82
CA ALA A 49 18.70 5.44 45.58
C ALA A 49 17.74 5.93 46.67
N LEU A 50 16.43 5.84 46.42
CA LEU A 50 15.38 6.26 47.36
C LEU A 50 15.29 5.30 48.53
N ASN A 51 15.27 4.01 48.24
CA ASN A 51 15.31 2.94 49.24
C ASN A 51 16.59 3.04 50.10
N LYS A 52 17.74 3.35 49.48
CA LYS A 52 18.98 3.62 50.22
C LYS A 52 18.83 4.82 51.14
N THR A 53 18.29 5.93 50.65
CA THR A 53 18.06 7.14 51.45
C THR A 53 17.15 6.87 52.64
N GLU A 54 16.05 6.14 52.44
CA GLU A 54 15.16 5.72 53.52
C GLU A 54 15.87 4.82 54.55
N ALA A 55 16.74 3.90 54.11
CA ALA A 55 17.52 3.06 55.01
C ALA A 55 18.50 3.89 55.87
N VAL A 56 19.15 4.91 55.29
CA VAL A 56 20.01 5.84 56.04
C VAL A 56 19.21 6.57 57.11
N VAL A 57 18.06 7.17 56.75
CA VAL A 57 17.21 7.91 57.71
C VAL A 57 16.64 6.98 58.79
N GLN A 58 16.25 5.75 58.44
CA GLN A 58 15.77 4.77 59.41
C GLN A 58 16.86 4.36 60.40
N GLN A 59 18.10 4.20 59.96
CA GLN A 59 19.22 3.90 60.86
C GLN A 59 19.54 5.08 61.79
N VAL A 60 19.45 6.31 61.28
CA VAL A 60 19.55 7.55 62.08
C VAL A 60 18.48 7.57 63.18
N ASP A 61 17.22 7.33 62.83
CA ASP A 61 16.11 7.30 63.79
C ASP A 61 16.36 6.22 64.85
N THR A 62 16.82 5.03 64.44
CA THR A 62 17.12 3.90 65.33
C THR A 62 18.26 4.20 66.31
N ALA A 63 19.38 4.76 65.82
CA ALA A 63 20.52 5.13 66.64
C ALA A 63 20.14 6.17 67.70
N ARG A 64 19.31 7.13 67.34
CA ARG A 64 18.88 8.20 68.25
C ARG A 64 17.87 7.70 69.28
N LEU A 65 16.90 6.88 68.88
CA LEU A 65 15.99 6.22 69.82
C LEU A 65 16.74 5.30 70.80
N ALA A 66 17.84 4.68 70.37
CA ALA A 66 18.70 3.91 71.27
C ALA A 66 19.41 4.82 72.29
N ALA A 67 19.89 5.99 71.86
CA ALA A 67 20.54 6.95 72.74
C ALA A 67 19.59 7.54 73.78
N GLU A 68 18.32 7.79 73.41
CA GLU A 68 17.27 8.28 74.31
C GLU A 68 16.95 7.34 75.49
N LYS A 69 17.29 6.05 75.38
CA LYS A 69 17.05 5.06 76.45
C LYS A 69 18.08 5.14 77.58
N TYR A 70 19.13 5.94 77.46
CA TYR A 70 20.16 6.07 78.48
C TYR A 70 19.61 6.73 79.76
N GLN A 71 19.83 6.11 80.93
CA GLN A 71 19.29 6.54 82.23
C GLN A 71 20.36 7.06 83.21
N GLY A 72 21.44 7.68 82.71
CA GLY A 72 22.53 8.23 83.53
C GLY A 72 22.70 9.75 83.40
N GLN A 73 23.80 10.27 83.95
CA GLN A 73 24.17 11.67 83.78
C GLN A 73 24.64 11.94 82.34
N ILE A 74 24.15 13.02 81.75
CA ILE A 74 24.46 13.37 80.36
C ILE A 74 25.84 14.02 80.27
N CYS A 75 26.52 13.77 79.15
CA CYS A 75 27.86 14.27 78.83
C CYS A 75 29.00 13.83 79.77
N THR A 76 28.80 12.76 80.55
CA THR A 76 29.89 12.06 81.25
C THR A 76 30.63 11.10 80.31
N PRO A 77 31.82 10.59 80.68
CA PRO A 77 32.51 9.55 79.93
C PRO A 77 31.64 8.31 79.65
N GLU A 78 30.78 7.91 80.59
CA GLU A 78 29.89 6.75 80.45
C GLU A 78 28.80 7.02 79.41
N HIS A 79 28.20 8.22 79.41
CA HIS A 79 27.23 8.60 78.39
C HIS A 79 27.86 8.64 76.99
N ARG A 80 29.07 9.19 76.86
CA ARG A 80 29.81 9.21 75.59
C ARG A 80 30.16 7.81 75.09
N ALA A 81 30.61 6.93 75.99
CA ALA A 81 30.87 5.53 75.65
C ALA A 81 29.61 4.80 75.18
N ALA A 82 28.46 5.06 75.81
CA ALA A 82 27.16 4.49 75.38
C ALA A 82 26.76 5.00 73.98
N MET A 83 26.89 6.30 73.72
CA MET A 83 26.67 6.87 72.39
C MET A 83 27.62 6.27 71.35
N LEU A 84 28.92 6.18 71.67
CA LEU A 84 29.93 5.63 70.77
C LEU A 84 29.66 4.16 70.40
N ASN A 85 29.15 3.37 71.35
CA ASN A 85 28.78 1.97 71.07
C ASN A 85 27.62 1.88 70.07
N ILE A 86 26.64 2.79 70.16
CA ILE A 86 25.54 2.87 69.18
C ILE A 86 26.07 3.27 67.80
N VAL A 87 26.96 4.27 67.73
CA VAL A 87 27.58 4.70 66.48
C VAL A 87 28.37 3.56 65.82
N ARG A 88 29.14 2.79 66.60
CA ARG A 88 29.89 1.63 66.09
C ARG A 88 29.01 0.53 65.50
N GLY A 89 27.77 0.40 65.95
CA GLY A 89 26.77 -0.51 65.39
C GLY A 89 26.01 0.04 64.18
N SER A 90 26.32 1.26 63.74
CA SER A 90 25.63 1.96 62.66
C SER A 90 26.52 2.09 61.43
N LEU A 91 25.97 1.83 60.25
CA LEU A 91 26.70 1.90 58.98
C LEU A 91 26.83 3.33 58.44
N TYR A 92 25.79 4.16 58.65
CA TYR A 92 25.68 5.49 58.07
C TYR A 92 25.78 6.63 59.09
N VAL A 93 25.71 6.33 60.38
CA VAL A 93 25.82 7.33 61.46
C VAL A 93 27.28 7.51 61.80
N SER A 94 27.82 8.71 61.61
CA SER A 94 29.21 9.05 61.90
C SER A 94 29.42 9.48 63.35
N ASP A 95 28.42 10.12 63.97
CA ASP A 95 28.44 10.56 65.38
C ASP A 95 27.02 10.67 65.95
N LEU A 96 26.95 10.72 67.28
CA LEU A 96 25.78 11.12 68.04
C LEU A 96 26.14 12.28 68.97
N ILE A 97 25.40 13.37 68.88
CA ILE A 97 25.56 14.58 69.66
C ILE A 97 24.35 14.76 70.57
N TYR A 98 24.59 15.11 71.83
CA TYR A 98 23.53 15.59 72.73
C TYR A 98 23.44 17.11 72.63
N ALA A 99 22.23 17.59 72.36
CA ALA A 99 21.90 18.99 72.18
C ALA A 99 20.75 19.42 73.10
N ARG A 100 20.80 20.65 73.60
CA ARG A 100 19.72 21.25 74.38
C ARG A 100 19.57 22.71 73.99
N SER A 101 18.34 23.14 73.69
CA SER A 101 18.02 24.53 73.35
C SER A 101 18.92 25.14 72.26
N GLY A 102 19.22 24.38 71.20
CA GLY A 102 20.08 24.84 70.08
C GLY A 102 21.58 24.83 70.37
N HIS A 103 22.03 24.27 71.49
CA HIS A 103 23.43 24.15 71.85
C HIS A 103 23.87 22.68 71.88
N PHE A 104 24.96 22.37 71.19
CA PHE A 104 25.58 21.04 71.19
C PHE A 104 26.54 20.93 72.37
N LEU A 105 26.23 20.03 73.30
CA LEU A 105 26.91 19.93 74.60
C LEU A 105 28.06 18.92 74.59
N CYS A 106 27.86 17.78 73.94
CA CYS A 106 28.88 16.74 73.78
C CYS A 106 28.52 15.81 72.62
N SER A 107 29.53 15.19 72.01
CA SER A 107 29.39 14.11 71.03
C SER A 107 29.85 12.77 71.59
N SER A 108 29.75 11.70 70.81
CA SER A 108 30.28 10.39 71.20
C SER A 108 31.80 10.39 71.36
N VAL A 109 32.49 11.37 70.77
CA VAL A 109 33.95 11.48 70.78
C VAL A 109 34.42 12.66 71.63
N ILE A 110 33.85 13.85 71.45
CA ILE A 110 34.40 15.11 72.00
C ILE A 110 33.38 15.81 72.89
N THR A 111 33.85 16.39 74.00
CA THR A 111 33.10 17.38 74.78
C THR A 111 33.82 18.73 74.61
N PRO A 112 33.22 19.72 73.93
CA PRO A 112 33.83 21.03 73.79
C PRO A 112 33.91 21.75 75.14
N GLU A 113 34.89 22.64 75.31
CA GLU A 113 35.04 23.44 76.55
C GLU A 113 33.82 24.35 76.82
N GLN A 114 33.12 24.77 75.76
CA GLN A 114 31.88 25.53 75.82
C GLN A 114 30.83 24.91 74.88
N PRO A 115 29.54 24.92 75.25
CA PRO A 115 28.45 24.52 74.37
C PRO A 115 28.50 25.21 73.01
N TYR A 116 28.50 24.45 71.91
CA TYR A 116 28.50 25.01 70.56
C TYR A 116 27.08 25.41 70.14
N ALA A 117 26.85 26.70 69.93
CA ALA A 117 25.57 27.20 69.42
C ALA A 117 25.48 26.99 67.90
N ILE A 118 24.53 26.17 67.44
CA ILE A 118 24.33 25.93 66.01
C ILE A 118 23.38 26.98 65.40
N SER A 119 23.68 27.43 64.19
CA SER A 119 22.76 28.28 63.42
C SER A 119 21.42 27.56 63.14
N PRO A 120 20.32 28.29 62.90
CA PRO A 120 19.02 27.67 62.66
C PRO A 120 19.04 26.60 61.57
N ALA A 121 18.33 25.50 61.82
CA ALA A 121 18.12 24.43 60.86
C ALA A 121 17.36 24.90 59.63
N GLU A 122 17.77 24.42 58.46
CA GLU A 122 17.07 24.61 57.19
C GLU A 122 15.70 23.94 57.20
N TYR A 123 15.60 22.72 57.73
CA TYR A 123 14.34 21.98 57.85
C TYR A 123 13.92 21.87 59.31
N LYS A 124 12.65 22.20 59.61
CA LYS A 124 12.04 21.99 60.93
C LYS A 124 10.64 21.40 60.78
N ARG A 125 10.35 20.32 61.50
CA ARG A 125 9.02 19.71 61.57
C ARG A 125 8.62 19.45 63.02
N ARG A 126 7.41 19.89 63.39
CA ARG A 126 6.86 19.70 64.73
C ARG A 126 6.65 18.20 65.05
N PRO A 127 6.82 17.75 66.32
CA PRO A 127 7.11 18.58 67.49
C PRO A 127 8.59 18.99 67.66
N ASP A 128 9.55 18.23 67.12
CA ASP A 128 10.95 18.36 67.54
C ASP A 128 12.01 17.97 66.49
N ILE A 129 11.65 17.78 65.22
CA ILE A 129 12.61 17.42 64.16
C ILE A 129 13.30 18.67 63.60
N ALA A 130 14.62 18.66 63.53
CA ALA A 130 15.42 19.69 62.86
C ALA A 130 16.55 19.06 62.05
N ILE A 131 16.75 19.48 60.80
CA ILE A 131 17.85 18.99 59.95
C ILE A 131 18.71 20.17 59.50
N TYR A 132 20.01 20.03 59.71
CA TYR A 132 21.02 21.01 59.34
C TYR A 132 21.84 20.47 58.17
N TYR A 133 21.76 21.11 57.02
CA TYR A 133 22.41 20.64 55.80
C TYR A 133 23.84 21.20 55.68
N TYR A 134 24.80 20.33 55.34
CA TYR A 134 26.18 20.69 54.99
C TYR A 134 26.88 21.64 55.96
N ARG A 135 26.70 21.43 57.27
CA ARG A 135 27.33 22.27 58.29
C ARG A 135 28.75 21.80 58.59
N ASP A 136 29.68 22.74 58.59
CA ASP A 136 30.98 22.57 59.23
C ASP A 136 30.82 22.94 60.70
N THR A 137 31.21 22.04 61.60
CA THR A 137 31.13 22.27 63.04
C THR A 137 32.44 21.84 63.69
N PRO A 138 32.76 22.35 64.91
CA PRO A 138 33.97 21.93 65.62
C PRO A 138 34.07 20.42 65.87
N PHE A 139 32.96 19.68 65.83
CA PHE A 139 32.94 18.23 65.97
C PHE A 139 33.49 17.50 64.72
N TYR A 140 33.45 18.14 63.55
CA TYR A 140 33.86 17.61 62.24
C TYR A 140 34.54 18.70 61.40
N ALA A 141 35.58 19.33 61.95
CA ALA A 141 36.24 20.46 61.30
C ALA A 141 36.72 20.13 59.88
N GLY A 142 36.29 20.94 58.91
CA GLY A 142 36.64 20.76 57.49
C GLY A 142 35.75 19.76 56.73
N TYR A 143 34.79 19.11 57.41
CA TYR A 143 33.83 18.19 56.78
C TYR A 143 32.41 18.75 56.90
N LYS A 144 31.78 19.02 55.75
CA LYS A 144 30.39 19.47 55.70
C LYS A 144 29.44 18.29 55.88
N MET A 145 28.91 18.12 57.08
CA MET A 145 28.07 16.99 57.45
C MET A 145 26.57 17.35 57.47
N VAL A 146 25.70 16.35 57.43
CA VAL A 146 24.26 16.51 57.70
C VAL A 146 23.97 16.14 59.15
N TYR A 147 23.28 17.02 59.87
CA TYR A 147 22.92 16.82 61.28
C TYR A 147 21.41 16.64 61.38
N MET A 148 20.96 15.52 61.92
CA MET A 148 19.53 15.19 62.03
C MET A 148 19.12 15.09 63.50
N GLN A 149 18.42 16.12 63.98
CA GLN A 149 17.95 16.27 65.35
C GLN A 149 16.48 15.90 65.50
N ARG A 150 16.16 15.28 66.65
CA ARG A 150 14.82 15.07 67.21
C ARG A 150 14.99 14.87 68.73
N GLY A 151 14.15 15.52 69.51
CA GLY A 151 14.41 15.72 70.93
C GLY A 151 15.79 16.33 71.18
N ASN A 152 16.54 15.71 72.09
CA ASN A 152 17.85 16.17 72.54
C ASN A 152 19.04 15.46 71.87
N TYR A 153 18.81 14.54 70.94
CA TYR A 153 19.89 13.84 70.25
C TYR A 153 19.95 14.26 68.78
N VAL A 154 21.16 14.37 68.26
CA VAL A 154 21.48 14.75 66.88
C VAL A 154 22.39 13.68 66.30
N ALA A 155 21.97 13.02 65.23
CA ALA A 155 22.85 12.11 64.49
C ALA A 155 23.59 12.88 63.40
N VAL A 156 24.86 12.57 63.23
CA VAL A 156 25.71 13.14 62.18
C VAL A 156 25.87 12.11 61.07
N VAL A 157 25.61 12.51 59.82
CA VAL A 157 25.67 11.64 58.64
C VAL A 157 26.52 12.30 57.57
N ASN A 158 27.40 11.51 56.94
CA ASN A 158 28.12 11.96 55.76
C ASN A 158 27.14 12.10 54.57
N PRO A 159 27.03 13.26 53.90
CA PRO A 159 26.12 13.43 52.77
C PRO A 159 26.27 12.34 51.69
N LEU A 160 27.49 11.85 51.46
CA LEU A 160 27.77 10.78 50.48
C LEU A 160 27.04 9.46 50.81
N ALA A 161 26.65 9.23 52.06
CA ALA A 161 25.86 8.05 52.43
C ALA A 161 24.53 8.00 51.65
N TYR A 162 23.93 9.15 51.36
CA TYR A 162 22.69 9.26 50.59
C TYR A 162 22.92 9.11 49.08
N SER A 163 24.08 9.52 48.56
CA SER A 163 24.34 9.66 47.12
C SER A 163 25.45 8.77 46.57
N ASP A 164 25.79 7.66 47.24
CA ASP A 164 26.81 6.71 46.75
C ASP A 164 26.18 5.35 46.42
N VAL A 165 25.34 5.32 45.39
CA VAL A 165 24.83 4.10 44.78
C VAL A 165 25.80 3.68 43.69
N MET A 166 26.36 2.47 43.81
CA MET A 166 27.24 1.90 42.79
C MET A 166 26.47 1.74 41.47
N SER A 167 27.05 2.24 40.38
CA SER A 167 26.54 2.07 39.03
C SER A 167 27.69 1.81 38.06
N GLU A 168 27.41 1.09 36.98
CA GLU A 168 28.31 0.92 35.85
C GLU A 168 28.32 2.16 34.93
N ASP A 169 27.29 3.00 35.02
CA ASP A 169 27.18 4.24 34.23
C ASP A 169 27.87 5.41 34.96
N ASN A 170 29.06 5.77 34.47
CA ASN A 170 29.86 6.88 34.97
C ASN A 170 29.28 8.27 34.64
N GLU A 171 28.30 8.33 33.73
CA GLU A 171 27.63 9.57 33.33
C GLU A 171 26.34 9.82 34.10
N LEU A 172 25.97 8.93 35.03
CA LEU A 172 24.85 9.17 35.93
C LEU A 172 25.11 10.39 36.82
N ALA A 173 24.21 11.36 36.71
CA ALA A 173 24.14 12.49 37.60
C ALA A 173 22.81 12.41 38.36
N TYR A 174 22.86 12.41 39.68
CA TYR A 174 21.66 12.35 40.50
C TYR A 174 21.77 13.17 41.78
N GLY A 175 20.61 13.58 42.28
CA GLY A 175 20.49 14.37 43.50
C GLY A 175 19.32 13.92 44.35
N VAL A 176 19.56 13.80 45.65
CA VAL A 176 18.55 13.59 46.69
C VAL A 176 18.08 14.97 47.14
N TYR A 177 16.78 15.20 47.09
CA TYR A 177 16.17 16.52 47.22
C TYR A 177 15.05 16.54 48.25
N ASP A 178 15.01 17.58 49.07
CA ASP A 178 13.96 17.86 50.04
C ASP A 178 12.81 18.63 49.36
N THR A 179 11.63 18.02 49.30
CA THR A 179 10.46 18.64 48.65
C THR A 179 9.82 19.76 49.47
N VAL A 180 10.23 19.97 50.72
CA VAL A 180 9.77 21.09 51.57
C VAL A 180 10.73 22.27 51.52
N THR A 181 12.04 22.04 51.74
CA THR A 181 13.03 23.14 51.78
C THR A 181 13.53 23.55 50.41
N HIS A 182 13.26 22.74 49.40
CA HIS A 182 13.78 22.89 48.06
C HIS A 182 15.31 22.83 47.97
N LEU A 183 15.96 22.13 48.89
CA LEU A 183 17.41 21.96 48.96
C LEU A 183 17.81 20.51 48.66
N PHE A 184 19.01 20.32 48.11
CA PHE A 184 19.58 18.99 47.92
C PHE A 184 20.23 18.49 49.21
N PHE A 185 19.88 17.28 49.65
CA PHE A 185 20.51 16.54 50.74
C PHE A 185 21.90 16.03 50.34
N SER A 186 21.99 15.50 49.12
CA SER A 186 23.22 15.02 48.52
C SER A 186 23.12 14.99 47.00
N VAL A 187 24.26 15.19 46.33
CA VAL A 187 24.38 15.12 44.87
C VAL A 187 25.59 14.26 44.50
N SER A 188 25.49 13.57 43.36
CA SER A 188 26.63 12.82 42.81
C SER A 188 27.73 13.78 42.33
N ARG A 189 28.97 13.29 42.24
CA ARG A 189 30.16 14.11 41.94
C ARG A 189 30.10 14.85 40.60
N SER A 190 29.34 14.33 39.63
CA SER A 190 29.21 14.84 38.26
C SER A 190 28.05 15.85 38.07
N THR A 191 27.38 16.24 39.15
CA THR A 191 26.10 16.97 39.07
C THR A 191 26.25 18.49 39.24
N ASP A 192 25.68 19.26 38.31
CA ASP A 192 25.42 20.69 38.50
C ASP A 192 24.07 20.93 39.20
N ILE A 193 24.14 21.42 40.44
CA ILE A 193 22.97 21.73 41.29
C ILE A 193 22.07 22.81 40.65
N GLY A 194 22.66 23.76 39.91
CA GLY A 194 21.92 24.84 39.26
C GLY A 194 20.99 24.34 38.15
N THR A 195 21.35 23.24 37.49
CA THR A 195 20.53 22.62 36.46
C THR A 195 19.43 21.75 37.05
N LEU A 196 19.72 20.92 38.05
CA LEU A 196 18.72 20.04 38.67
C LEU A 196 17.63 20.82 39.44
N SER A 197 17.99 21.91 40.11
CA SER A 197 17.03 22.73 40.88
C SER A 197 15.90 23.30 40.03
N LYS A 198 16.15 23.56 38.74
CA LYS A 198 15.13 24.06 37.79
C LYS A 198 14.15 22.98 37.33
N LEU A 199 14.48 21.70 37.56
CA LEU A 199 13.78 20.56 36.99
C LEU A 199 12.86 19.84 37.98
N VAL A 200 12.95 20.17 39.26
CA VAL A 200 12.20 19.55 40.35
C VAL A 200 10.68 19.63 40.13
N ASN A 201 10.17 20.74 39.60
CA ASN A 201 8.73 21.00 39.51
C ASN A 201 8.06 20.40 38.25
N ARG A 202 8.75 19.52 37.52
CA ARG A 202 8.19 18.85 36.34
C ARG A 202 7.37 17.64 36.77
N ASN A 203 6.16 17.52 36.21
CA ASN A 203 5.28 16.37 36.45
C ASN A 203 5.54 15.19 35.50
N ASP A 204 6.44 15.36 34.52
CA ASP A 204 6.76 14.32 33.54
C ASP A 204 7.62 13.22 34.19
N ALA A 205 7.18 11.96 34.12
CA ALA A 205 7.90 10.82 34.73
C ALA A 205 9.28 10.59 34.11
N THR A 206 9.44 10.88 32.81
CA THR A 206 10.72 10.90 32.11
C THR A 206 10.68 11.98 31.05
N PHE A 207 11.70 12.82 31.00
CA PHE A 207 11.78 13.90 30.01
C PHE A 207 13.21 14.12 29.54
N GLN A 208 13.35 14.65 28.32
CA GLN A 208 14.64 15.02 27.75
C GLN A 208 14.84 16.54 27.87
N GLN A 209 16.02 16.96 28.33
CA GLN A 209 16.44 18.35 28.26
C GLN A 209 17.89 18.44 27.79
N GLY A 210 18.10 19.10 26.65
CA GLY A 210 19.39 19.12 25.99
C GLY A 210 19.82 17.70 25.60
N THR A 211 21.03 17.32 25.99
CA THR A 211 21.63 16.02 25.69
C THR A 211 21.39 14.96 26.78
N ARG A 212 20.52 15.23 27.77
CA ARG A 212 20.30 14.34 28.91
C ARG A 212 18.83 13.97 29.08
N PHE A 213 18.61 12.74 29.54
CA PHE A 213 17.31 12.24 29.97
C PHE A 213 17.23 12.29 31.49
N TYR A 214 16.06 12.66 32.02
CA TYR A 214 15.82 12.84 33.45
C TYR A 214 14.62 12.02 33.89
N THR A 215 14.67 11.53 35.13
CA THR A 215 13.49 10.99 35.84
C THR A 215 13.47 11.52 37.27
N ILE A 216 12.29 11.56 37.87
CA ILE A 216 12.08 11.95 39.25
C ILE A 216 11.30 10.84 39.95
N ALA A 217 11.82 10.35 41.07
CA ALA A 217 11.12 9.42 41.95
C ALA A 217 10.84 10.10 43.30
N HIS A 218 9.63 9.95 43.82
CA HIS A 218 9.21 10.52 45.10
C HIS A 218 9.10 9.44 46.17
N SER A 219 9.47 9.76 47.41
CA SER A 219 9.21 8.89 48.58
C SER A 219 7.76 9.00 49.01
N ASP A 220 7.11 7.86 49.20
CA ASP A 220 5.77 7.78 49.79
C ASP A 220 5.78 8.03 51.31
N LYS A 221 6.96 7.93 51.95
CA LYS A 221 7.10 8.00 53.41
C LYS A 221 7.54 9.37 53.91
N ARG A 222 8.36 10.06 53.12
CA ARG A 222 9.06 11.30 53.51
C ARG A 222 9.00 12.31 52.37
N PRO A 223 9.12 13.62 52.67
CA PRO A 223 9.17 14.65 51.64
C PRO A 223 10.55 14.68 50.96
N ILE A 224 10.90 13.57 50.31
CA ILE A 224 12.18 13.36 49.63
C ILE A 224 11.88 12.94 48.20
N ALA A 225 12.59 13.52 47.25
CA ALA A 225 12.60 13.10 45.86
C ALA A 225 14.03 12.82 45.40
N ILE A 226 14.18 11.97 44.41
CA ILE A 226 15.45 11.69 43.74
C ILE A 226 15.30 12.02 42.27
N ILE A 227 16.19 12.89 41.80
CA ILE A 227 16.30 13.25 40.39
C ILE A 227 17.53 12.54 39.85
N VAL A 228 17.35 11.77 38.78
CA VAL A 228 18.42 11.03 38.12
C VAL A 228 18.47 11.45 36.66
N SER A 229 19.68 11.56 36.11
CA SER A 229 19.88 11.83 34.71
C SER A 229 21.01 11.00 34.12
N THR A 230 20.86 10.63 32.84
CA THR A 230 21.89 9.99 32.02
C THR A 230 22.04 10.73 30.68
N SER A 231 23.13 10.47 29.97
CA SER A 231 23.40 11.01 28.64
C SER A 231 22.52 10.39 27.57
N SER A 232 22.44 11.08 26.41
CA SER A 232 21.76 10.57 25.23
C SER A 232 22.43 9.34 24.63
N ASP A 233 23.67 9.01 25.02
CA ASP A 233 24.38 7.85 24.49
C ASP A 233 23.70 6.52 24.86
N HIS A 234 23.18 6.40 26.08
CA HIS A 234 22.37 5.25 26.49
C HIS A 234 21.09 5.14 25.65
N TYR A 235 20.44 6.26 25.36
CA TYR A 235 19.28 6.30 24.47
C TYR A 235 19.65 5.89 23.04
N LEU A 236 20.77 6.37 22.49
CA LEU A 236 21.24 6.02 21.15
C LEU A 236 21.55 4.53 21.05
N GLN A 237 22.23 3.94 22.04
CA GLN A 237 22.48 2.50 22.08
C GLN A 237 21.18 1.68 22.14
N ALA A 238 20.22 2.08 23.00
CA ALA A 238 18.91 1.44 23.07
C ALA A 238 18.15 1.55 21.74
N PHE A 239 18.21 2.72 21.09
CA PHE A 239 17.63 2.98 19.78
C PHE A 239 18.24 2.09 18.69
N TYR A 240 19.57 2.04 18.57
CA TYR A 240 20.24 1.19 17.58
C TYR A 240 19.91 -0.30 17.77
N ARG A 241 19.91 -0.77 19.02
CA ARG A 241 19.49 -2.15 19.35
C ARG A 241 18.06 -2.40 18.87
N GLN A 242 17.13 -1.50 19.13
CA GLN A 242 15.75 -1.68 18.72
C GLN A 242 15.54 -1.54 17.21
N VAL A 243 16.28 -0.66 16.52
CA VAL A 243 16.27 -0.52 15.05
C VAL A 243 16.73 -1.82 14.39
N THR A 244 17.74 -2.49 14.95
CA THR A 244 18.29 -3.75 14.41
C THR A 244 17.22 -4.84 14.30
N PHE A 245 16.25 -4.87 15.22
CA PHE A 245 15.15 -5.85 15.19
C PHE A 245 13.92 -5.36 14.41
N THR A 246 13.60 -4.07 14.47
CA THR A 246 12.33 -3.53 13.93
C THR A 246 12.42 -3.15 12.46
N LEU A 247 13.58 -2.66 12.00
CA LEU A 247 13.77 -2.21 10.63
C LEU A 247 13.63 -3.36 9.62
N PRO A 248 14.23 -4.56 9.82
CA PRO A 248 14.04 -5.68 8.90
C PRO A 248 12.57 -6.11 8.79
N LEU A 249 11.83 -6.09 9.90
CA LEU A 249 10.40 -6.41 9.90
C LEU A 249 9.60 -5.40 9.06
N GLY A 250 9.88 -4.09 9.22
CA GLY A 250 9.28 -3.04 8.40
C GLY A 250 9.59 -3.19 6.91
N MET A 251 10.82 -3.59 6.56
CA MET A 251 11.21 -3.86 5.18
C MET A 251 10.46 -5.07 4.60
N VAL A 252 10.36 -6.18 5.34
CA VAL A 252 9.60 -7.37 4.91
C VAL A 252 8.12 -7.04 4.71
N CYS A 253 7.49 -6.32 5.63
CA CYS A 253 6.11 -5.85 5.46
C CYS A 253 5.96 -4.99 4.20
N SER A 254 6.90 -4.09 3.93
CA SER A 254 6.89 -3.25 2.72
C SER A 254 6.95 -4.08 1.44
N VAL A 255 7.79 -5.12 1.40
CA VAL A 255 7.89 -6.06 0.27
C VAL A 255 6.58 -6.84 0.08
N ILE A 256 5.97 -7.35 1.16
CA ILE A 256 4.71 -8.09 1.07
C ILE A 256 3.59 -7.19 0.54
N ILE A 257 3.47 -5.96 1.04
CA ILE A 257 2.44 -5.02 0.57
C ILE A 257 2.65 -4.67 -0.91
N LEU A 258 3.90 -4.43 -1.33
CA LEU A 258 4.25 -4.22 -2.74
C LEU A 258 3.85 -5.41 -3.61
N LEU A 259 4.13 -6.65 -3.16
CA LEU A 259 3.79 -7.87 -3.90
C LEU A 259 2.28 -8.05 -4.03
N ILE A 260 1.52 -7.88 -2.94
CA ILE A 260 0.05 -7.96 -2.95
C ILE A 260 -0.50 -6.90 -3.89
N TRP A 261 -0.07 -5.64 -3.74
CA TRP A 261 -0.53 -4.54 -4.59
C TRP A 261 -0.23 -4.77 -6.07
N SER A 262 0.95 -5.29 -6.39
CA SER A 262 1.34 -5.67 -7.75
C SER A 262 0.45 -6.78 -8.32
N ARG A 263 0.25 -7.86 -7.56
CA ARG A 263 -0.60 -8.99 -7.96
C ARG A 263 -2.05 -8.58 -8.18
N THR A 264 -2.64 -7.90 -7.20
CA THR A 264 -4.03 -7.41 -7.28
C THR A 264 -4.20 -6.53 -8.52
N ARG A 265 -3.22 -5.68 -8.83
CA ARG A 265 -3.26 -4.83 -10.03
C ARG A 265 -3.16 -5.62 -11.34
N GLN A 266 -2.28 -6.62 -11.40
CA GLN A 266 -2.20 -7.51 -12.56
C GLN A 266 -3.55 -8.21 -12.81
N GLU A 267 -4.21 -8.69 -11.75
CA GLU A 267 -5.54 -9.28 -11.89
C GLU A 267 -6.62 -8.28 -12.31
N PHE A 268 -6.59 -7.03 -11.85
CA PHE A 268 -7.55 -6.01 -12.26
C PHE A 268 -7.44 -5.64 -13.75
N ASN A 269 -6.25 -5.76 -14.33
CA ASN A 269 -6.00 -5.53 -15.75
C ASN A 269 -5.99 -6.82 -16.57
N SER A 270 -6.53 -7.92 -16.05
CA SER A 270 -6.57 -9.16 -16.83
C SER A 270 -7.37 -8.96 -18.12
N PRO A 271 -6.89 -9.45 -19.27
CA PRO A 271 -7.55 -9.24 -20.56
C PRO A 271 -9.01 -9.71 -20.55
N ARG A 272 -9.30 -10.83 -19.84
CA ARG A 272 -10.67 -11.33 -19.61
C ARG A 272 -11.58 -10.30 -18.93
N ARG A 273 -11.14 -9.68 -17.82
CA ARG A 273 -11.94 -8.68 -17.10
C ARG A 273 -12.16 -7.42 -17.93
N LEU A 274 -11.16 -7.01 -18.71
CA LEU A 274 -11.27 -5.87 -19.62
C LEU A 274 -12.34 -6.11 -20.69
N LEU A 275 -12.31 -7.26 -21.37
CA LEU A 275 -13.28 -7.60 -22.40
C LEU A 275 -14.69 -7.80 -21.81
N HIS A 276 -14.81 -8.49 -20.67
CA HIS A 276 -16.08 -8.62 -19.97
C HIS A 276 -16.67 -7.27 -19.58
N ARG A 277 -15.85 -6.34 -19.09
CA ARG A 277 -16.26 -4.97 -18.77
C ARG A 277 -16.67 -4.21 -20.03
N ALA A 278 -15.93 -4.34 -21.13
CA ALA A 278 -16.23 -3.66 -22.38
C ALA A 278 -17.60 -4.08 -22.94
N LEU A 279 -17.90 -5.39 -22.93
CA LEU A 279 -19.21 -5.93 -23.31
C LEU A 279 -20.31 -5.40 -22.38
N THR A 280 -20.10 -5.49 -21.06
CA THR A 280 -21.13 -5.10 -20.06
C THR A 280 -21.40 -3.60 -20.04
N LYS A 281 -20.39 -2.77 -20.32
CA LYS A 281 -20.49 -1.31 -20.35
C LYS A 281 -20.72 -0.75 -21.75
N ARG A 282 -21.02 -1.59 -22.75
CA ARG A 282 -21.21 -1.24 -24.16
C ARG A 282 -20.13 -0.28 -24.69
N GLN A 283 -18.87 -0.66 -24.51
CA GLN A 283 -17.69 0.14 -24.90
C GLN A 283 -17.12 -0.26 -26.27
N LEU A 284 -17.73 -1.25 -26.92
CA LEU A 284 -17.40 -1.66 -28.27
C LEU A 284 -18.37 -0.98 -29.24
N CYS A 285 -17.95 -0.79 -30.48
CA CYS A 285 -18.83 -0.26 -31.53
C CYS A 285 -18.66 -1.06 -32.82
N LEU A 286 -19.64 -0.99 -33.70
CA LEU A 286 -19.55 -1.55 -35.04
C LEU A 286 -19.20 -0.47 -36.04
N HIS A 287 -18.35 -0.83 -36.99
CA HIS A 287 -18.16 -0.09 -38.22
C HIS A 287 -18.61 -1.00 -39.39
N TYR A 288 -19.15 -0.41 -40.43
CA TYR A 288 -19.71 -1.12 -41.58
C TYR A 288 -18.87 -0.84 -42.81
N GLN A 289 -18.27 -1.88 -43.40
CA GLN A 289 -17.46 -1.78 -44.60
C GLN A 289 -18.32 -2.08 -45.84
N PRO A 290 -18.52 -1.12 -46.76
CA PRO A 290 -19.37 -1.34 -47.93
C PRO A 290 -18.89 -2.44 -48.87
N ILE A 291 -19.85 -3.21 -49.40
CA ILE A 291 -19.68 -4.23 -50.43
C ILE A 291 -20.42 -3.75 -51.69
N ILE A 292 -19.68 -3.65 -52.79
CA ILE A 292 -20.10 -3.01 -54.03
C ILE A 292 -20.34 -4.06 -55.10
N ASP A 293 -21.46 -3.96 -55.81
CA ASP A 293 -21.63 -4.66 -57.08
C ASP A 293 -20.71 -4.02 -58.12
N ILE A 294 -19.76 -4.79 -58.62
CA ILE A 294 -18.68 -4.28 -59.47
C ILE A 294 -19.17 -3.77 -60.82
N LYS A 295 -20.35 -4.22 -61.29
CA LYS A 295 -20.91 -3.83 -62.58
C LYS A 295 -21.71 -2.55 -62.48
N SER A 296 -22.54 -2.41 -61.46
CA SER A 296 -23.38 -1.22 -61.27
C SER A 296 -22.67 -0.12 -60.50
N GLY A 297 -21.62 -0.44 -59.75
CA GLY A 297 -20.95 0.47 -58.81
C GLY A 297 -21.81 0.80 -57.58
N THR A 298 -22.92 0.10 -57.37
CA THR A 298 -23.84 0.36 -56.27
C THR A 298 -23.50 -0.48 -55.04
N CYS A 299 -23.68 0.09 -53.85
CA CYS A 299 -23.62 -0.65 -52.61
C CYS A 299 -24.76 -1.66 -52.51
N VAL A 300 -24.41 -2.93 -52.36
CA VAL A 300 -25.38 -4.02 -52.17
C VAL A 300 -25.37 -4.56 -50.74
N GLY A 301 -24.33 -4.28 -49.97
CA GLY A 301 -24.28 -4.68 -48.57
C GLY A 301 -23.13 -4.07 -47.81
N ALA A 302 -22.93 -4.50 -46.57
CA ALA A 302 -21.74 -4.17 -45.81
C ALA A 302 -21.36 -5.26 -44.80
N GLU A 303 -20.08 -5.33 -44.50
CA GLU A 303 -19.56 -6.19 -43.43
C GLU A 303 -19.55 -5.45 -42.09
N ALA A 304 -20.18 -6.03 -41.07
CA ALA A 304 -20.20 -5.52 -39.71
C ALA A 304 -18.89 -5.89 -39.00
N LEU A 305 -18.06 -4.89 -38.75
CA LEU A 305 -16.73 -5.03 -38.20
C LEU A 305 -16.66 -4.43 -36.80
N LEU A 306 -16.47 -5.29 -35.80
CA LEU A 306 -16.35 -4.87 -34.41
C LEU A 306 -15.08 -4.05 -34.19
N ARG A 307 -15.20 -2.99 -33.39
CA ARG A 307 -14.11 -2.07 -33.02
C ARG A 307 -14.12 -1.84 -31.52
N TRP A 308 -12.92 -1.81 -30.95
CA TRP A 308 -12.73 -1.45 -29.55
C TRP A 308 -11.99 -0.11 -29.45
N PRO A 309 -12.71 1.03 -29.42
CA PRO A 309 -12.10 2.37 -29.47
C PRO A 309 -11.33 2.74 -28.19
N GLY A 310 -11.37 1.91 -27.14
CA GLY A 310 -10.66 2.13 -25.88
C GLY A 310 -11.20 3.34 -25.12
N PHE A 311 -12.09 3.14 -24.15
CA PHE A 311 -12.70 4.26 -23.41
C PHE A 311 -11.70 5.11 -22.60
N ASN A 312 -10.53 4.56 -22.22
CA ASN A 312 -9.44 5.23 -21.49
C ASN A 312 -8.13 4.38 -21.47
N GLY A 313 -7.98 3.49 -22.45
CA GLY A 313 -6.94 2.46 -22.54
C GLY A 313 -6.35 2.35 -23.94
N GLN A 314 -5.65 1.26 -24.25
CA GLN A 314 -5.23 0.99 -25.63
C GLN A 314 -6.44 0.64 -26.49
N VAL A 315 -6.50 1.23 -27.69
CA VAL A 315 -7.31 0.71 -28.79
C VAL A 315 -6.81 -0.71 -29.06
N MET A 316 -7.68 -1.70 -28.94
CA MET A 316 -7.33 -3.10 -29.18
C MET A 316 -7.90 -3.50 -30.53
N SER A 317 -7.05 -4.05 -31.38
CA SER A 317 -7.47 -4.50 -32.71
C SER A 317 -8.32 -5.78 -32.59
N PRO A 318 -9.26 -6.03 -33.51
CA PRO A 318 -9.99 -7.30 -33.57
C PRO A 318 -9.07 -8.52 -33.61
N ALA A 319 -7.95 -8.42 -34.33
CA ALA A 319 -6.93 -9.46 -34.38
C ALA A 319 -6.31 -9.79 -33.01
N GLU A 320 -6.37 -8.88 -32.04
CA GLU A 320 -5.89 -9.12 -30.67
C GLU A 320 -7.01 -9.62 -29.74
N PHE A 321 -8.19 -9.00 -29.76
CA PHE A 321 -9.23 -9.31 -28.78
C PHE A 321 -10.14 -10.48 -29.17
N ILE A 322 -10.28 -10.82 -30.45
CA ILE A 322 -11.09 -11.96 -30.89
C ILE A 322 -10.45 -13.30 -30.45
N PRO A 323 -9.15 -13.57 -30.70
CA PRO A 323 -8.51 -14.79 -30.19
C PRO A 323 -8.54 -14.87 -28.66
N LEU A 324 -8.46 -13.73 -27.99
CA LEU A 324 -8.62 -13.66 -26.54
C LEU A 324 -10.05 -14.04 -26.11
N ALA A 325 -11.08 -13.55 -26.80
CA ALA A 325 -12.47 -13.88 -26.52
C ALA A 325 -12.72 -15.39 -26.68
N GLU A 326 -12.15 -16.01 -27.71
CA GLU A 326 -12.22 -17.46 -27.93
C GLU A 326 -11.54 -18.24 -26.79
N LYS A 327 -10.28 -17.89 -26.47
CA LYS A 327 -9.50 -18.55 -25.42
C LYS A 327 -10.17 -18.47 -24.04
N GLU A 328 -10.82 -17.34 -23.74
CA GLU A 328 -11.49 -17.10 -22.46
C GLU A 328 -12.97 -17.54 -22.44
N GLY A 329 -13.46 -18.17 -23.52
CA GLY A 329 -14.84 -18.68 -23.63
C GLY A 329 -15.90 -17.56 -23.64
N MET A 330 -15.56 -16.38 -24.16
CA MET A 330 -16.44 -15.21 -24.23
C MET A 330 -16.90 -14.89 -25.65
N ILE A 331 -16.48 -15.66 -26.66
CA ILE A 331 -16.77 -15.38 -28.06
C ILE A 331 -18.29 -15.32 -28.34
N GLU A 332 -19.07 -16.21 -27.73
CA GLU A 332 -20.53 -16.22 -27.91
C GLU A 332 -21.18 -14.89 -27.46
N ARG A 333 -20.65 -14.30 -26.38
CA ARG A 333 -21.12 -13.00 -25.88
C ARG A 333 -20.70 -11.83 -26.76
N VAL A 334 -19.56 -11.97 -27.45
CA VAL A 334 -19.12 -10.99 -28.44
C VAL A 334 -20.04 -11.08 -29.66
N THR A 335 -20.36 -12.28 -30.12
CA THR A 335 -21.30 -12.51 -31.22
C THR A 335 -22.69 -11.97 -30.90
N ASP A 336 -23.22 -12.23 -29.69
CA ASP A 336 -24.50 -11.66 -29.25
C ASP A 336 -24.48 -10.13 -29.25
N TYR A 337 -23.38 -9.54 -28.78
CA TYR A 337 -23.19 -8.10 -28.80
C TYR A 337 -23.20 -7.55 -30.23
N VAL A 338 -22.50 -8.20 -31.17
CA VAL A 338 -22.47 -7.80 -32.57
C VAL A 338 -23.87 -7.87 -33.17
N VAL A 339 -24.60 -8.97 -32.97
CA VAL A 339 -25.98 -9.10 -33.46
C VAL A 339 -26.85 -7.98 -32.91
N ASP A 340 -26.85 -7.78 -31.59
CA ASP A 340 -27.63 -6.72 -30.95
C ASP A 340 -27.29 -5.33 -31.52
N GLU A 341 -26.00 -5.01 -31.68
CA GLU A 341 -25.59 -3.71 -32.22
C GLU A 341 -25.93 -3.54 -33.70
N VAL A 342 -25.87 -4.59 -34.54
CA VAL A 342 -26.32 -4.50 -35.95
C VAL A 342 -27.78 -4.05 -36.03
N PHE A 343 -28.65 -4.65 -35.20
CA PHE A 343 -30.06 -4.29 -35.19
C PHE A 343 -30.32 -2.93 -34.51
N ASN A 344 -29.56 -2.56 -33.48
CA ASN A 344 -29.65 -1.21 -32.89
C ASN A 344 -29.21 -0.13 -33.90
N ASP A 345 -28.15 -0.39 -34.65
CA ASP A 345 -27.58 0.54 -35.61
C ASP A 345 -28.45 0.66 -36.86
N LEU A 346 -28.87 -0.47 -37.44
CA LEU A 346 -29.44 -0.54 -38.80
C LEU A 346 -30.85 -1.12 -38.88
N GLY A 347 -31.45 -1.54 -37.77
CA GLY A 347 -32.76 -2.21 -37.74
C GLY A 347 -33.89 -1.41 -38.38
N ASP A 348 -33.92 -0.10 -38.16
CA ASP A 348 -34.93 0.78 -38.79
C ASP A 348 -34.59 1.14 -40.24
N PHE A 349 -33.33 0.96 -40.65
CA PHE A 349 -32.82 1.38 -41.95
C PHE A 349 -32.94 0.27 -43.00
N LEU A 350 -32.62 -0.97 -42.65
CA LEU A 350 -32.66 -2.12 -43.56
C LEU A 350 -34.03 -2.33 -44.23
N PRO A 351 -35.19 -2.22 -43.53
CA PRO A 351 -36.49 -2.38 -44.17
C PRO A 351 -36.79 -1.32 -45.24
N GLN A 352 -36.14 -0.14 -45.16
CA GLN A 352 -36.30 0.95 -46.12
C GLN A 352 -35.41 0.79 -47.36
N VAL A 353 -34.37 -0.07 -47.29
CA VAL A 353 -33.43 -0.34 -48.39
C VAL A 353 -33.39 -1.86 -48.59
N PRO A 354 -34.41 -2.44 -49.26
CA PRO A 354 -34.62 -3.89 -49.25
C PRO A 354 -33.43 -4.68 -49.83
N ASP A 355 -32.73 -4.10 -50.81
CA ASP A 355 -31.62 -4.78 -51.51
C ASP A 355 -30.29 -4.71 -50.75
N LEU A 356 -30.23 -3.96 -49.63
CA LEU A 356 -29.04 -3.87 -48.79
C LEU A 356 -29.01 -5.02 -47.78
N TYR A 357 -27.89 -5.74 -47.72
CA TYR A 357 -27.63 -6.75 -46.69
C TYR A 357 -26.47 -6.38 -45.75
N ILE A 358 -26.43 -7.00 -44.57
CA ILE A 358 -25.33 -6.89 -43.62
C ILE A 358 -24.75 -8.27 -43.33
N SER A 359 -23.45 -8.40 -43.50
CA SER A 359 -22.67 -9.58 -43.16
C SER A 359 -22.23 -9.54 -41.69
N ILE A 360 -22.45 -10.63 -40.96
CA ILE A 360 -22.03 -10.81 -39.57
C ILE A 360 -21.00 -11.94 -39.50
N ASN A 361 -19.81 -11.60 -38.99
CA ASN A 361 -18.73 -12.55 -38.75
C ASN A 361 -19.02 -13.44 -37.54
N LEU A 362 -18.88 -14.75 -37.72
CA LEU A 362 -19.01 -15.75 -36.67
C LEU A 362 -17.72 -16.53 -36.47
N SER A 363 -17.46 -16.82 -35.19
CA SER A 363 -16.45 -17.81 -34.83
C SER A 363 -16.91 -19.21 -35.24
N ALA A 364 -15.95 -20.12 -35.43
CA ALA A 364 -16.26 -21.53 -35.68
C ALA A 364 -17.14 -22.13 -34.56
N ALA A 365 -16.88 -21.77 -33.30
CA ALA A 365 -17.65 -22.26 -32.15
C ALA A 365 -19.12 -21.78 -32.18
N ASP A 366 -19.34 -20.49 -32.46
CA ASP A 366 -20.69 -19.93 -32.57
C ASP A 366 -21.46 -20.48 -33.78
N PHE A 367 -20.77 -20.72 -34.89
CA PHE A 367 -21.40 -21.26 -36.09
C PHE A 367 -22.08 -22.60 -35.82
N HIS A 368 -21.40 -23.50 -35.10
CA HIS A 368 -21.94 -24.82 -34.73
C HIS A 368 -23.03 -24.77 -33.64
N SER A 369 -23.28 -23.59 -33.05
CA SER A 369 -24.33 -23.40 -32.05
C SER A 369 -25.67 -23.07 -32.72
N SER A 370 -26.68 -23.91 -32.52
CA SER A 370 -28.05 -23.70 -33.04
C SER A 370 -28.76 -22.46 -32.45
N ARG A 371 -28.18 -21.87 -31.39
CA ARG A 371 -28.71 -20.69 -30.68
C ARG A 371 -28.82 -19.46 -31.58
N LEU A 372 -27.86 -19.27 -32.49
CA LEU A 372 -27.73 -18.02 -33.22
C LEU A 372 -28.85 -17.81 -34.25
N ILE A 373 -29.26 -18.87 -34.95
CA ILE A 373 -30.40 -18.82 -35.88
C ILE A 373 -31.63 -18.27 -35.16
N SER A 374 -31.89 -18.75 -33.94
CA SER A 374 -33.02 -18.29 -33.12
C SER A 374 -32.87 -16.83 -32.68
N LEU A 375 -31.67 -16.41 -32.30
CA LEU A 375 -31.38 -15.02 -31.92
C LEU A 375 -31.63 -14.05 -33.09
N ILE A 376 -31.05 -14.33 -34.25
CA ILE A 376 -31.19 -13.48 -35.44
C ILE A 376 -32.63 -13.51 -35.94
N ALA A 377 -33.31 -14.67 -35.92
CA ALA A 377 -34.73 -14.76 -36.30
C ALA A 377 -35.66 -13.95 -35.38
N ASN A 378 -35.33 -13.84 -34.09
CA ASN A 378 -36.08 -12.97 -33.18
C ASN A 378 -35.87 -11.50 -33.53
N LYS A 379 -34.61 -11.10 -33.77
CA LYS A 379 -34.26 -9.72 -34.09
C LYS A 379 -34.77 -9.25 -35.45
N THR A 380 -34.70 -10.09 -36.47
CA THR A 380 -35.28 -9.79 -37.79
C THR A 380 -36.79 -9.55 -37.70
N ARG A 381 -37.51 -10.35 -36.90
CA ARG A 381 -38.94 -10.13 -36.63
C ARG A 381 -39.22 -8.83 -35.85
N GLU A 382 -38.43 -8.54 -34.82
CA GLU A 382 -38.55 -7.33 -33.99
C GLU A 382 -38.42 -6.06 -34.83
N HIS A 383 -37.46 -6.03 -35.77
CA HIS A 383 -37.14 -4.86 -36.59
C HIS A 383 -37.72 -4.89 -38.01
N ALA A 384 -38.58 -5.87 -38.34
CA ALA A 384 -39.13 -6.08 -39.69
C ALA A 384 -38.07 -6.19 -40.81
N VAL A 385 -36.87 -6.69 -40.48
CA VAL A 385 -35.78 -6.94 -41.42
C VAL A 385 -35.98 -8.29 -42.09
N ARG A 386 -35.80 -8.38 -43.41
CA ARG A 386 -35.92 -9.66 -44.12
C ARG A 386 -34.69 -10.53 -43.84
N ALA A 387 -34.88 -11.85 -43.71
CA ALA A 387 -33.77 -12.78 -43.46
C ALA A 387 -32.64 -12.65 -44.48
N GLY A 388 -32.97 -12.48 -45.77
CA GLY A 388 -31.98 -12.27 -46.84
C GLY A 388 -31.17 -10.98 -46.76
N GLN A 389 -31.51 -10.06 -45.85
CA GLN A 389 -30.71 -8.87 -45.55
C GLN A 389 -29.66 -9.12 -44.47
N ILE A 390 -29.58 -10.32 -43.91
CA ILE A 390 -28.51 -10.75 -43.00
C ILE A 390 -27.76 -11.90 -43.67
N LYS A 391 -26.43 -11.79 -43.70
CA LYS A 391 -25.55 -12.84 -44.18
C LYS A 391 -24.59 -13.26 -43.10
N ILE A 392 -24.20 -14.52 -43.13
CA ILE A 392 -23.34 -15.12 -42.13
C ILE A 392 -21.99 -15.39 -42.76
N GLU A 393 -20.93 -14.85 -42.16
CA GLU A 393 -19.56 -15.08 -42.61
C GLU A 393 -18.84 -15.92 -41.58
N VAL A 394 -18.13 -16.94 -42.05
CA VAL A 394 -17.37 -17.85 -41.19
C VAL A 394 -16.02 -18.06 -41.83
N THR A 395 -14.96 -18.02 -41.02
CA THR A 395 -13.61 -18.32 -41.49
C THR A 395 -13.51 -19.75 -42.00
N GLU A 396 -12.58 -19.98 -42.92
CA GLU A 396 -12.31 -21.30 -43.52
C GLU A 396 -12.15 -22.44 -42.48
N ARG A 397 -11.59 -22.15 -41.30
CA ARG A 397 -11.40 -23.13 -40.20
C ARG A 397 -12.71 -23.66 -39.63
N GLY A 398 -13.80 -22.89 -39.73
CA GLY A 398 -15.13 -23.33 -39.30
C GLY A 398 -15.66 -24.54 -40.07
N PHE A 399 -15.10 -24.80 -41.26
CA PHE A 399 -15.59 -25.79 -42.22
C PHE A 399 -14.76 -27.07 -42.30
N ILE A 400 -13.76 -27.25 -41.42
CA ILE A 400 -12.85 -28.41 -41.46
C ILE A 400 -13.60 -29.74 -41.30
N ASP A 401 -14.61 -29.81 -40.44
CA ASP A 401 -15.45 -31.00 -40.23
C ASP A 401 -16.72 -30.92 -41.10
N VAL A 402 -16.55 -31.19 -42.40
CA VAL A 402 -17.63 -31.11 -43.40
C VAL A 402 -18.91 -31.86 -42.99
N PRO A 403 -18.84 -33.11 -42.46
CA PRO A 403 -20.04 -33.83 -42.00
C PRO A 403 -20.81 -33.12 -40.89
N LYS A 404 -20.13 -32.43 -39.96
CA LYS A 404 -20.80 -31.65 -38.91
C LYS A 404 -21.29 -30.29 -39.38
N THR A 405 -20.58 -29.69 -40.34
CA THR A 405 -20.81 -28.31 -40.78
C THR A 405 -21.95 -28.21 -41.80
N THR A 406 -22.10 -29.21 -42.67
CA THR A 406 -23.13 -29.21 -43.73
C THR A 406 -24.56 -29.06 -43.19
N PRO A 407 -25.00 -29.79 -42.13
CA PRO A 407 -26.33 -29.60 -41.55
C PRO A 407 -26.55 -28.20 -40.98
N VAL A 408 -25.50 -27.58 -40.43
CA VAL A 408 -25.56 -26.22 -39.87
C VAL A 408 -25.77 -25.18 -40.97
N ILE A 409 -25.00 -25.28 -42.07
CA ILE A 409 -25.18 -24.43 -43.26
C ILE A 409 -26.61 -24.57 -43.78
N GLN A 410 -27.09 -25.81 -43.93
CA GLN A 410 -28.46 -26.06 -44.38
C GLN A 410 -29.50 -25.44 -43.45
N ALA A 411 -29.30 -25.45 -42.14
CA ALA A 411 -30.20 -24.82 -41.19
C ALA A 411 -30.25 -23.28 -41.36
N PHE A 412 -29.11 -22.61 -41.55
CA PHE A 412 -29.08 -21.18 -41.86
C PHE A 412 -29.80 -20.86 -43.18
N ARG A 413 -29.56 -21.66 -44.23
CA ARG A 413 -30.19 -21.49 -45.54
C ARG A 413 -31.70 -21.73 -45.50
N GLN A 414 -32.15 -22.76 -44.79
CA GLN A 414 -33.58 -23.01 -44.57
C GLN A 414 -34.26 -21.88 -43.79
N ALA A 415 -33.52 -21.20 -42.91
CA ALA A 415 -33.98 -20.00 -42.21
C ALA A 415 -33.91 -18.71 -43.08
N GLY A 416 -33.40 -18.80 -44.31
CA GLY A 416 -33.36 -17.71 -45.29
C GLY A 416 -32.10 -16.86 -45.26
N TYR A 417 -31.03 -17.31 -44.61
CA TYR A 417 -29.74 -16.63 -44.54
C TYR A 417 -28.75 -17.22 -45.56
N GLU A 418 -28.00 -16.37 -46.25
CA GLU A 418 -26.87 -16.80 -47.08
C GLU A 418 -25.62 -17.00 -46.21
N VAL A 419 -24.85 -18.05 -46.51
CA VAL A 419 -23.59 -18.34 -45.81
C VAL A 419 -22.41 -18.09 -46.74
N ALA A 420 -21.47 -17.28 -46.25
CA ALA A 420 -20.20 -16.98 -46.90
C ALA A 420 -19.03 -17.66 -46.21
N ILE A 421 -18.07 -18.11 -47.02
CA ILE A 421 -16.75 -18.54 -46.53
C ILE A 421 -15.80 -17.35 -46.63
N ASP A 422 -15.20 -17.03 -45.49
CA ASP A 422 -14.24 -15.95 -45.32
C ASP A 422 -12.79 -16.45 -45.29
N ASP A 423 -11.84 -15.58 -45.65
CA ASP A 423 -10.39 -15.87 -45.72
C ASP A 423 -10.01 -17.10 -46.58
N PHE A 424 -10.77 -17.40 -47.64
CA PHE A 424 -10.53 -18.60 -48.44
C PHE A 424 -9.17 -18.57 -49.15
N GLY A 425 -8.41 -19.67 -49.01
CA GLY A 425 -7.09 -19.84 -49.63
C GLY A 425 -5.92 -19.63 -48.67
N THR A 426 -6.21 -19.29 -47.40
CA THR A 426 -5.21 -19.16 -46.34
C THR A 426 -5.06 -20.44 -45.49
N GLY A 427 -5.85 -21.50 -45.76
CA GLY A 427 -5.97 -22.69 -44.91
C GLY A 427 -6.10 -24.06 -45.59
N TYR A 428 -6.92 -24.94 -44.96
CA TYR A 428 -6.98 -26.41 -45.11
C TYR A 428 -8.05 -26.93 -46.10
N SER A 429 -8.87 -26.06 -46.70
CA SER A 429 -9.99 -26.45 -47.54
C SER A 429 -9.53 -26.84 -48.93
N ASN A 430 -9.73 -28.11 -49.27
CA ASN A 430 -9.63 -28.56 -50.65
C ASN A 430 -10.96 -28.33 -51.40
N LEU A 431 -10.89 -28.30 -52.72
CA LEU A 431 -12.03 -28.15 -53.63
C LEU A 431 -13.19 -29.11 -53.32
N HIS A 432 -12.87 -30.33 -52.88
CA HIS A 432 -13.86 -31.36 -52.57
C HIS A 432 -14.71 -30.99 -51.33
N ASN A 433 -14.08 -30.41 -50.30
CA ASN A 433 -14.78 -29.93 -49.12
C ASN A 433 -15.72 -28.77 -49.50
N LEU A 434 -15.26 -27.82 -50.31
CA LEU A 434 -16.06 -26.67 -50.74
C LEU A 434 -17.34 -27.08 -51.50
N TYR A 435 -17.23 -28.04 -52.43
CA TYR A 435 -18.39 -28.59 -53.15
C TYR A 435 -19.42 -29.20 -52.18
N SER A 436 -18.95 -29.92 -51.16
CA SER A 436 -19.82 -30.64 -50.22
C SER A 436 -20.56 -29.73 -49.25
N LEU A 437 -20.00 -28.57 -48.92
CA LEU A 437 -20.57 -27.62 -47.95
C LEU A 437 -21.81 -26.87 -48.46
N ASN A 438 -21.96 -26.73 -49.80
CA ASN A 438 -23.10 -26.07 -50.43
C ASN A 438 -23.38 -24.67 -49.84
N VAL A 439 -22.33 -23.86 -49.74
CA VAL A 439 -22.36 -22.43 -49.35
C VAL A 439 -22.87 -21.54 -50.49
N ASP A 440 -23.14 -20.27 -50.22
CA ASP A 440 -23.69 -19.34 -51.21
C ASP A 440 -22.62 -18.36 -51.74
N ILE A 441 -21.64 -17.99 -50.91
CA ILE A 441 -20.67 -16.93 -51.19
C ILE A 441 -19.25 -17.40 -50.83
N LEU A 442 -18.27 -17.02 -51.65
CA LEU A 442 -16.84 -17.17 -51.38
C LEU A 442 -16.17 -15.81 -51.38
N LYS A 443 -15.49 -15.47 -50.27
CA LYS A 443 -14.69 -14.24 -50.14
C LYS A 443 -13.23 -14.55 -50.47
N ILE A 444 -12.64 -13.76 -51.36
CA ILE A 444 -11.23 -13.87 -51.76
C ILE A 444 -10.43 -12.91 -50.89
N ASP A 445 -9.56 -13.47 -50.05
CA ASP A 445 -8.74 -12.70 -49.12
C ASP A 445 -7.86 -11.64 -49.82
N LYS A 446 -7.63 -10.54 -49.10
CA LYS A 446 -6.82 -9.40 -49.55
C LYS A 446 -5.43 -9.81 -50.04
N SER A 447 -4.79 -10.81 -49.41
CA SER A 447 -3.44 -11.22 -49.79
C SER A 447 -3.33 -11.67 -51.25
N PHE A 448 -4.41 -12.24 -51.82
CA PHE A 448 -4.45 -12.58 -53.25
C PHE A 448 -4.71 -11.36 -54.12
N ILE A 449 -5.59 -10.44 -53.68
CA ILE A 449 -5.93 -9.22 -54.40
C ILE A 449 -4.72 -8.27 -54.53
N ASP A 450 -3.88 -8.19 -53.49
CA ASP A 450 -2.65 -7.40 -53.48
C ASP A 450 -1.63 -7.87 -54.54
N THR A 451 -1.71 -9.13 -54.99
CA THR A 451 -0.77 -9.68 -56.00
C THR A 451 -1.17 -9.44 -57.44
N LEU A 452 -2.42 -9.04 -57.72
CA LEU A 452 -3.01 -8.97 -59.07
C LEU A 452 -2.29 -8.02 -60.04
N THR A 453 -1.69 -6.95 -59.51
CA THR A 453 -0.99 -5.92 -60.30
C THR A 453 0.53 -6.08 -60.26
N THR A 454 1.03 -7.09 -59.56
CA THR A 454 2.47 -7.40 -59.51
C THR A 454 2.82 -8.32 -60.69
N ASN A 455 3.96 -8.11 -61.34
CA ASN A 455 4.47 -8.99 -62.43
C ASN A 455 4.91 -10.39 -61.94
N SER A 456 4.29 -10.91 -60.87
CA SER A 456 4.55 -12.22 -60.30
C SER A 456 3.49 -13.23 -60.74
N THR A 457 3.81 -14.52 -60.73
CA THR A 457 2.87 -15.62 -61.02
C THR A 457 1.76 -15.78 -59.98
N SER A 458 1.77 -15.01 -58.90
CA SER A 458 0.79 -15.12 -57.80
C SER A 458 -0.65 -14.80 -58.22
N HIS A 459 -0.87 -13.98 -59.25
CA HIS A 459 -2.21 -13.71 -59.80
C HIS A 459 -2.91 -14.99 -60.31
N LEU A 460 -2.15 -16.02 -60.72
CA LEU A 460 -2.70 -17.30 -61.16
C LEU A 460 -3.51 -17.99 -60.06
N ILE A 461 -3.17 -17.80 -58.78
CA ILE A 461 -3.92 -18.41 -57.68
C ILE A 461 -5.31 -17.78 -57.58
N ALA A 462 -5.40 -16.45 -57.66
CA ALA A 462 -6.68 -15.74 -57.67
C ALA A 462 -7.56 -16.17 -58.86
N GLU A 463 -6.98 -16.38 -60.04
CA GLU A 463 -7.70 -16.90 -61.21
C GLU A 463 -8.29 -18.29 -60.95
N HIS A 464 -7.51 -19.22 -60.43
CA HIS A 464 -8.01 -20.57 -60.10
C HIS A 464 -9.12 -20.54 -59.03
N ILE A 465 -9.01 -19.65 -58.02
CA ILE A 465 -10.07 -19.48 -57.01
C ILE A 465 -11.36 -18.97 -57.67
N ILE A 466 -11.26 -18.01 -58.59
CA ILE A 466 -12.41 -17.46 -59.32
C ILE A 466 -13.06 -18.54 -60.19
N GLU A 467 -12.27 -19.27 -60.99
CA GLU A 467 -12.76 -20.35 -61.85
C GLU A 467 -13.46 -21.47 -61.05
N MET A 468 -12.88 -21.80 -59.89
CA MET A 468 -13.45 -22.75 -58.95
C MET A 468 -14.81 -22.26 -58.43
N ALA A 469 -14.86 -21.05 -57.90
CA ALA A 469 -16.10 -20.47 -57.37
C ALA A 469 -17.19 -20.38 -58.44
N GLN A 470 -16.83 -20.03 -59.67
CA GLN A 470 -17.75 -20.01 -60.82
C GLN A 470 -18.25 -21.40 -61.19
N SER A 471 -17.37 -22.41 -61.21
CA SER A 471 -17.74 -23.82 -61.48
C SER A 471 -18.73 -24.35 -60.44
N LEU A 472 -18.60 -23.89 -59.20
CA LEU A 472 -19.49 -24.19 -58.08
C LEU A 472 -20.72 -23.28 -58.01
N ARG A 473 -20.84 -22.30 -58.93
CA ARG A 473 -21.91 -21.29 -58.99
C ARG A 473 -22.04 -20.45 -57.71
N LEU A 474 -20.92 -20.21 -57.02
CA LEU A 474 -20.84 -19.34 -55.85
C LEU A 474 -20.79 -17.87 -56.28
N LYS A 475 -21.36 -17.01 -55.45
CA LYS A 475 -21.12 -15.56 -55.54
C LYS A 475 -19.72 -15.26 -55.01
N ILE A 476 -19.01 -14.33 -55.65
CA ILE A 476 -17.64 -14.00 -55.29
C ILE A 476 -17.58 -12.57 -54.77
N ILE A 477 -16.98 -12.40 -53.59
CA ILE A 477 -16.62 -11.09 -53.02
C ILE A 477 -15.09 -11.00 -52.98
N ALA A 478 -14.50 -10.02 -53.68
CA ALA A 478 -13.07 -9.75 -53.58
C ALA A 478 -12.78 -8.72 -52.48
N GLU A 479 -11.86 -9.04 -51.58
CA GLU A 479 -11.55 -8.20 -50.42
C GLU A 479 -10.28 -7.37 -50.58
N GLY A 480 -10.23 -6.24 -49.89
CA GLY A 480 -9.03 -5.41 -49.85
C GLY A 480 -8.68 -4.75 -51.19
N VAL A 481 -9.68 -4.49 -52.04
CA VAL A 481 -9.50 -3.75 -53.30
C VAL A 481 -9.12 -2.29 -53.01
N GLU A 482 -7.98 -1.86 -53.54
CA GLU A 482 -7.39 -0.54 -53.28
C GLU A 482 -7.19 0.30 -54.55
N THR A 483 -7.15 -0.33 -55.74
CA THR A 483 -6.89 0.39 -57.00
C THR A 483 -7.92 0.11 -58.10
N ALA A 484 -8.06 1.04 -59.05
CA ALA A 484 -8.96 0.90 -60.20
C ALA A 484 -8.53 -0.24 -61.15
N GLU A 485 -7.23 -0.52 -61.23
CA GLU A 485 -6.68 -1.63 -62.01
C GLU A 485 -7.15 -2.98 -61.44
N GLN A 486 -7.16 -3.13 -60.11
CA GLN A 486 -7.68 -4.34 -59.45
C GLN A 486 -9.18 -4.54 -59.76
N VAL A 487 -9.98 -3.47 -59.67
CA VAL A 487 -11.42 -3.50 -60.04
C VAL A 487 -11.59 -3.96 -61.48
N THR A 488 -10.85 -3.36 -62.41
CA THR A 488 -10.94 -3.70 -63.84
C THR A 488 -10.54 -5.16 -64.09
N TRP A 489 -9.50 -5.65 -63.40
CA TRP A 489 -9.02 -7.02 -63.52
C TRP A 489 -10.06 -8.04 -63.03
N LEU A 490 -10.70 -7.75 -61.90
CA LEU A 490 -11.73 -8.59 -61.27
C LEU A 490 -13.02 -8.62 -62.11
N LEU A 491 -13.44 -7.46 -62.63
CA LEU A 491 -14.62 -7.32 -63.49
C LEU A 491 -14.49 -8.17 -64.75
N LYS A 492 -13.33 -8.13 -65.42
CA LYS A 492 -13.05 -8.92 -66.63
C LYS A 492 -13.15 -10.43 -66.40
N ARG A 493 -12.93 -10.88 -65.16
CA ARG A 493 -12.97 -12.29 -64.76
C ARG A 493 -14.29 -12.69 -64.12
N GLY A 494 -15.29 -11.82 -64.11
CA GLY A 494 -16.64 -12.15 -63.69
C GLY A 494 -16.85 -12.23 -62.18
N VAL A 495 -15.95 -11.64 -61.38
CA VAL A 495 -16.22 -11.39 -59.95
C VAL A 495 -17.42 -10.44 -59.85
N GLN A 496 -18.36 -10.70 -58.94
CA GLN A 496 -19.60 -9.93 -58.84
C GLN A 496 -19.51 -8.78 -57.84
N PHE A 497 -18.81 -9.00 -56.73
CA PHE A 497 -18.78 -8.06 -55.62
C PHE A 497 -17.36 -7.75 -55.17
N CYS A 498 -17.15 -6.56 -54.64
CA CYS A 498 -15.86 -6.17 -54.07
C CYS A 498 -16.03 -5.26 -52.85
N GLN A 499 -15.06 -5.37 -51.94
CA GLN A 499 -14.93 -4.49 -50.79
C GLN A 499 -13.47 -4.07 -50.61
N GLY A 500 -13.24 -2.83 -50.19
CA GLY A 500 -11.89 -2.32 -49.99
C GLY A 500 -11.81 -0.81 -49.99
N TRP A 501 -10.61 -0.31 -49.69
CA TRP A 501 -10.37 1.13 -49.47
C TRP A 501 -10.46 1.97 -50.74
N TYR A 502 -10.45 1.34 -51.93
CA TYR A 502 -10.78 2.03 -53.17
C TYR A 502 -12.17 2.68 -53.10
N PHE A 503 -13.13 2.01 -52.46
CA PHE A 503 -14.50 2.49 -52.31
C PHE A 503 -14.69 3.25 -51.00
N ALA A 504 -14.47 2.57 -49.86
CA ALA A 504 -14.60 3.13 -48.53
C ALA A 504 -13.90 2.26 -47.48
N LYS A 505 -13.38 2.91 -46.43
CA LYS A 505 -13.01 2.21 -45.19
C LYS A 505 -14.28 1.85 -44.41
N ALA A 506 -14.16 1.00 -43.40
CA ALA A 506 -15.27 0.68 -42.48
C ALA A 506 -15.77 1.95 -41.76
N LEU A 507 -17.04 2.30 -41.98
CA LEU A 507 -17.67 3.55 -41.54
C LEU A 507 -18.49 3.36 -40.26
N PRO A 508 -18.53 4.36 -39.34
CA PRO A 508 -19.52 4.37 -38.27
C PRO A 508 -20.96 4.29 -38.80
N PRO A 509 -21.92 3.83 -37.99
CA PRO A 509 -23.28 3.52 -38.45
C PRO A 509 -23.99 4.69 -39.16
N GLN A 510 -23.86 5.89 -38.61
CA GLN A 510 -24.49 7.10 -39.15
C GLN A 510 -23.85 7.56 -40.46
N GLU A 511 -22.53 7.39 -40.59
CA GLU A 511 -21.81 7.71 -41.83
C GLU A 511 -22.13 6.69 -42.93
N PHE A 512 -22.22 5.41 -42.57
CA PHE A 512 -22.62 4.34 -43.48
C PHE A 512 -24.02 4.58 -44.08
N LYS A 513 -25.03 4.89 -43.25
CA LYS A 513 -26.39 5.20 -43.73
C LYS A 513 -26.40 6.33 -44.75
N ARG A 514 -25.68 7.42 -44.47
CA ARG A 514 -25.55 8.56 -45.40
C ARG A 514 -24.85 8.15 -46.69
N TRP A 515 -23.78 7.38 -46.58
CA TRP A 515 -23.00 6.92 -47.72
C TRP A 515 -23.83 6.02 -48.66
N VAL A 516 -24.72 5.18 -48.12
CA VAL A 516 -25.68 4.39 -48.95
C VAL A 516 -26.72 5.27 -49.64
N GLN A 517 -27.23 6.30 -48.97
CA GLN A 517 -28.25 7.20 -49.54
C GLN A 517 -27.68 8.21 -50.54
N GLN A 518 -26.41 8.58 -50.38
CA GLN A 518 -25.69 9.56 -51.21
C GLN A 518 -24.30 9.02 -51.55
N PRO A 519 -24.22 8.00 -52.43
CA PRO A 519 -22.94 7.42 -52.80
C PRO A 519 -22.07 8.48 -53.48
N PRO A 520 -20.79 8.63 -53.08
CA PRO A 520 -19.86 9.52 -53.77
C PRO A 520 -19.72 9.07 -55.23
N SER A 521 -19.60 10.02 -56.15
CA SER A 521 -19.30 9.73 -57.55
C SER A 521 -17.94 9.01 -57.63
N LEU A 522 -17.96 7.73 -57.99
CA LEU A 522 -16.76 6.95 -58.30
C LEU A 522 -16.18 7.54 -59.60
N ASN A 523 -15.00 8.17 -59.49
CA ASN A 523 -14.28 8.75 -60.63
C ASN A 523 -13.49 7.69 -61.40
#